data_AF-A0A9Q4KU85-F1
#
_entry.id   AF-A0A9Q4KU85-F1
#
_cell.length_a   1.000
_cell.length_b   1.000
_cell.length_c   1.000
_cell.angle_alpha   90.00
_cell.angle_beta   90.00
_cell.angle_gamma   90.00
#
_symmetry.space_group_name_H-M   'P 1'
#
loop_
_entity.id
_entity.type
_entity.pdbx_description
1 polymer ?
#
loop_
_entity_poly.entity_id
_entity_poly.type
_entity_poly.pdbx_seq_one_letter_code
_entity_poly.pdbx_strand_id
1 'polypeptide(L)' 'MNIFRCEMCPKPCTITTLDEKSPVFCPVTGEMAEWKQVNGRVSRKVPLVGGAGEEAIS' A
#
# COMPACT_ATOMS: atom_id res chain seq x y z
N MET A 1 8.70 -8.31 -9.60
CA MET A 1 9.15 -6.91 -9.38
C MET A 1 7.98 -6.12 -8.83
N ASN A 2 8.13 -5.51 -7.65
CA ASN A 2 7.08 -4.70 -7.04
C ASN A 2 7.26 -3.24 -7.47
N ILE A 3 6.21 -2.58 -7.92
CA ILE A 3 6.23 -1.15 -8.26
C ILE A 3 5.33 -0.46 -7.26
N PHE A 4 5.85 0.57 -6.59
CA PHE A 4 5.14 1.39 -5.64
C PHE A 4 5.01 2.80 -6.20
N ARG A 5 3.83 3.39 -6.08
CA ARG A 5 3.51 4.76 -6.50
C ARG A 5 3.24 5.61 -5.26
N CYS A 6 3.85 6.78 -5.21
CA CYS A 6 3.55 7.77 -4.19
C CYS A 6 2.17 8.40 -4.46
N GLU A 7 1.36 8.54 -3.43
CA GLU A 7 0.04 9.19 -3.53
C GLU A 7 0.09 10.70 -3.27
N MET A 8 1.24 11.23 -2.81
CA MET A 8 1.41 12.67 -2.49
C MET A 8 2.02 13.51 -3.61
N CYS A 9 2.68 12.88 -4.60
CA CYS A 9 3.27 13.62 -5.71
C CYS A 9 2.17 14.16 -6.67
N PRO A 10 2.24 15.43 -7.13
CA PRO A 10 1.34 15.94 -8.18
C PRO A 10 1.57 15.26 -9.54
N LYS A 11 2.76 14.69 -9.76
CA LYS A 11 3.11 13.84 -10.91
C LYS A 11 3.40 12.43 -10.42
N PRO A 12 2.99 11.36 -11.14
CA PRO A 12 3.23 10.00 -10.68
C PRO A 12 4.73 9.73 -10.52
N CYS A 13 5.16 9.48 -9.29
CA CYS A 13 6.54 9.12 -8.94
C CYS A 13 6.52 7.68 -8.36
N THR A 14 7.46 6.83 -8.79
CA THR A 14 7.46 5.40 -8.45
C THR A 14 8.80 4.90 -7.96
N ILE A 15 8.78 3.92 -7.06
CA ILE A 15 9.96 3.18 -6.59
C ILE A 15 9.74 1.68 -6.73
N THR A 16 10.83 0.91 -6.79
CA THR A 16 10.80 -0.55 -6.87
C THR A 16 11.20 -1.23 -5.56
N THR A 17 11.69 -0.45 -4.59
CA THR A 17 12.20 -0.90 -3.30
C THR A 17 11.53 -0.09 -2.21
N LEU A 18 10.75 -0.74 -1.35
CA LEU A 18 10.14 -0.13 -0.17
C LEU A 18 10.57 -0.96 1.04
N ASP A 19 11.18 -0.33 2.04
CA ASP A 19 11.55 -0.99 3.30
C ASP A 19 10.38 -0.83 4.29
N GLU A 20 9.70 -1.92 4.64
CA GLU A 20 8.53 -1.88 5.55
C GLU A 20 8.88 -1.43 6.98
N LYS A 21 10.16 -1.38 7.35
CA LYS A 21 10.62 -0.99 8.68
C LYS A 21 10.97 0.50 8.80
N SER A 22 11.10 1.21 7.67
CA SER A 22 11.62 2.58 7.65
C SER A 22 10.70 3.50 6.83
N PRO A 23 10.39 4.71 7.31
CA PRO A 23 9.65 5.67 6.50
C PRO A 23 10.47 6.03 5.26
N VAL A 24 9.89 5.81 4.08
CA VAL A 24 10.55 6.11 2.80
C VAL A 24 10.09 7.46 2.30
N PHE A 25 11.04 8.38 2.17
CA PHE A 25 10.80 9.73 1.67
C PHE A 25 10.59 9.73 0.16
N CYS A 26 9.75 10.66 -0.30
CA CYS A 26 9.58 10.91 -1.71
C CYS A 26 10.83 11.58 -2.29
N PRO A 27 11.44 11.04 -3.36
CA PRO A 27 12.58 11.70 -4.01
C PRO A 27 12.20 13.01 -4.73
N VAL A 28 10.90 13.25 -4.95
CA VAL A 28 10.41 14.44 -5.66
C VAL A 28 10.08 15.57 -4.68
N THR A 29 9.38 15.26 -3.59
CA THR A 29 8.96 16.28 -2.60
C THR A 29 9.90 16.40 -1.41
N GLY A 30 10.75 15.39 -1.16
CA GLY A 30 11.58 15.32 0.04
C GLY A 30 10.82 14.99 1.32
N GLU A 31 9.49 14.88 1.25
CA GLU A 31 8.62 14.61 2.39
C GLU A 31 8.38 13.12 2.58
N MET A 32 7.91 12.72 3.77
CA MET A 32 7.48 11.35 4.03
C MET A 32 6.31 11.02 3.10
N ALA A 33 6.45 9.96 2.29
CA ALA A 33 5.44 9.58 1.30
C ALA A 33 4.71 8.30 1.68
N GLU A 34 3.41 8.29 1.39
CA GLU A 34 2.61 7.07 1.40
C GLU A 34 2.76 6.36 0.04
N TRP A 35 3.21 5.11 0.09
CA TRP A 35 3.55 4.30 -1.09
C TRP A 35 2.54 3.18 -1.31
N LYS A 36 1.88 3.21 -2.47
CA LYS A 36 0.90 2.20 -2.87
C LYS A 36 1.47 1.27 -3.93
N GLN A 37 1.43 -0.03 -3.67
CA GLN A 37 1.86 -1.01 -4.67
C GLN A 37 0.87 -1.06 -5.84
N VAL A 38 1.37 -0.87 -7.07
CA VAL A 38 0.55 -0.79 -8.30
C VAL A 38 0.74 -1.98 -9.24
N ASN A 39 1.78 -2.81 -9.04
CA ASN A 39 2.09 -3.94 -9.94
C ASN A 39 2.17 -5.30 -9.22
N GLY A 40 1.41 -5.47 -8.14
CA GLY A 40 1.21 -6.76 -7.49
C GLY A 40 -0.26 -7.08 -7.46
N ARG A 41 -0.64 -8.34 -7.73
CA ARG A 41 -1.93 -8.87 -7.28
C ARG A 41 -2.09 -8.43 -5.84
N VAL A 42 -3.13 -7.65 -5.58
CA VAL A 42 -3.49 -7.12 -4.27
C VAL A 42 -3.35 -8.25 -3.26
N SER A 43 -2.25 -8.29 -2.51
CA SER A 43 -2.24 -9.00 -1.24
C SER A 43 -3.04 -8.08 -0.34
N ARG A 44 -4.37 -8.18 -0.48
CA ARG A 44 -5.30 -7.64 0.50
C ARG A 44 -4.86 -8.37 1.75
N LYS A 45 -4.06 -7.72 2.60
CA LYS A 45 -4.07 -8.03 4.03
C LYS A 45 -5.50 -7.66 4.45
N VAL A 46 -6.44 -8.56 4.14
CA VAL A 46 -7.76 -8.55 4.73
C VAL A 46 -7.45 -8.67 6.21
N PRO A 47 -7.91 -7.73 7.06
CA PRO A 47 -7.64 -7.81 8.48
C PRO A 47 -8.06 -9.19 8.97
N LEU A 48 -7.13 -9.88 9.64
CA LEU A 48 -7.44 -10.95 10.58
C LEU A 48 -8.20 -10.29 11.75
N VAL A 49 -9.46 -9.94 11.52
CA VAL A 49 -10.41 -9.60 12.58
C VAL A 49 -11.53 -10.62 12.48
N GLY A 50 -11.64 -11.41 13.54
CA GLY A 50 -12.65 -12.44 13.69
C GLY A 50 -14.06 -11.85 13.56
N GLY A 51 -14.92 -12.67 12.99
CA GLY A 51 -16.34 -12.39 12.81
C GLY A 51 -16.89 -13.49 11.93
N ALA A 52 -17.22 -14.62 12.56
CA ALA A 52 -17.91 -15.73 11.94
C ALA A 52 -19.06 -15.20 11.07
N GLY A 53 -19.12 -15.68 9.83
CA GLY A 53 -20.36 -15.61 9.09
C GLY A 53 -21.38 -16.49 9.78
N GLU A 54 -22.59 -15.98 9.99
CA GLU A 54 -23.83 -16.74 10.14
C GLU A 54 -24.98 -15.73 10.28
N GLU A 55 -25.38 -15.13 9.17
CA GLU A 55 -26.78 -14.70 9.01
C GLU A 55 -27.35 -15.48 7.84
N ALA A 56 -27.83 -16.68 8.18
CA ALA A 56 -28.71 -17.49 7.36
C ALA A 56 -29.94 -17.87 8.21
N ILE A 57 -31.09 -17.34 7.78
CA ILE A 57 -32.46 -17.89 7.87
C ILE A 57 -33.14 -18.07 9.25
N SER A 58 -34.10 -17.18 9.56
CA SER A 58 -35.53 -17.49 9.80
C SER A 58 -36.32 -16.25 10.19
#